data_AF-A0A925H0X5-F1
#
_entry.id   AF-A0A925H0X5-F1
#
_cell.length_a   1.000
_cell.length_b   1.000
_cell.length_c   1.000
_cell.angle_alpha   90.00
_cell.angle_beta   90.00
_cell.angle_gamma   90.00
#
_symmetry.space_group_name_H-M   'P 1'
#
loop_
_entity.id
_entity.type
_entity.pdbx_description
1 polymer ?
#
loop_
_entity_poly.entity_id
_entity_poly.type
_entity_poly.pdbx_seq_one_letter_code
_entity_poly.pdbx_strand_id
1 'polypeptide(L)'
;MSLALASPYCEYLDGDLAPKSLPDEKHSALLYELMLLPGARASEYGLRIRPELHLRITETRYRIPDLAVFSAGSEVPLTLMNNLSS
;
A
#
# COMPACT_ATOMS: atom_id res chain seq x y z
N MET A 1 22.60 16.46 -5.83
CA MET A 1 21.24 16.31 -5.27
C MET A 1 21.32 15.21 -4.23
N SER A 2 21.30 15.57 -2.94
CA SER A 2 21.40 14.58 -1.85
C SER A 2 20.04 13.88 -1.73
N LEU A 3 19.97 12.61 -2.10
CA LEU A 3 18.84 11.75 -1.73
C LEU A 3 18.90 11.61 -0.21
N ALA A 4 18.08 12.38 0.51
CA ALA A 4 17.85 12.12 1.92
C ALA A 4 17.42 10.65 2.03
N LEU A 5 18.15 9.86 2.82
CA LEU A 5 17.81 8.47 3.11
C LEU A 5 16.34 8.45 3.52
N ALA A 6 15.51 7.86 2.65
CA ALA A 6 14.11 7.63 2.95
C ALA A 6 14.04 6.93 4.31
N SER A 7 13.11 7.36 5.17
CA SER A 7 12.82 6.62 6.40
C SER A 7 12.70 5.14 6.08
N PRO A 8 13.27 4.24 6.90
CA PRO A 8 13.27 2.81 6.60
C PRO A 8 11.84 2.35 6.30
N TYR A 9 11.66 1.73 5.14
CA TYR A 9 10.36 1.20 4.72
C TYR A 9 10.05 0.01 5.61
N CYS A 10 8.99 0.09 6.41
CA CYS A 10 8.69 -0.89 7.45
C CYS A 10 7.21 -1.23 7.51
N GLU A 11 6.92 -2.44 7.96
CA GLU A 11 5.59 -2.91 8.33
C GLU A 11 5.54 -3.16 9.84
N TYR A 12 4.35 -3.07 10.44
CA TYR A 12 4.14 -3.43 11.83
C TYR A 12 3.49 -4.81 11.89
N LEU A 13 4.21 -5.81 12.41
CA LEU A 13 3.78 -7.21 12.39
C LEU A 13 3.64 -7.70 13.84
N ASP A 14 2.39 -7.79 14.29
CA ASP A 14 1.99 -8.29 15.61
C ASP A 14 2.74 -7.69 16.81
N GLY A 15 3.09 -6.42 16.75
CA GLY A 15 3.83 -5.76 17.82
C GLY A 15 5.21 -5.26 17.42
N ASP A 16 5.77 -5.79 16.34
CA ASP A 16 7.16 -5.57 15.93
C ASP A 16 7.26 -4.76 14.63
N LEU A 17 8.22 -3.82 14.59
CA LEU A 17 8.55 -3.12 13.35
C LEU A 17 9.50 -3.99 12.51
N ALA A 18 9.04 -4.45 11.36
CA ALA A 18 9.81 -5.27 10.44
C ALA A 18 10.16 -4.48 9.16
N PRO A 19 11.40 -4.58 8.66
CA PRO A 19 11.76 -3.93 7.40
C PRO A 19 11.00 -4.56 6.23
N LYS A 20 10.52 -3.72 5.32
CA LYS A 20 10.01 -4.08 4.01
C LYS A 20 11.08 -3.75 2.97
N SER A 21 11.22 -4.61 1.96
CA SER A 21 12.14 -4.35 0.85
C SER A 21 11.80 -3.01 0.20
N LEU A 22 12.83 -2.19 -0.04
CA LEU A 22 12.68 -0.97 -0.81
C LEU A 22 12.34 -1.34 -2.26
N PRO A 23 11.31 -0.71 -2.86
CA PRO A 23 10.98 -0.96 -4.25
C PRO A 23 12.13 -0.50 -5.15
N ASP A 24 12.47 -1.34 -6.13
CA ASP A 24 13.42 -1.03 -7.19
C ASP A 24 12.69 -0.75 -8.53
N GLU A 25 13.45 -0.46 -9.58
CA GLU A 25 12.87 -0.16 -10.90
C GLU A 25 12.06 -1.34 -11.45
N LYS A 26 12.53 -2.57 -11.26
CA LYS A 26 11.83 -3.79 -11.71
C LYS A 26 10.51 -3.99 -10.97
N HIS A 27 10.52 -3.76 -9.66
CA HIS A 27 9.32 -3.74 -8.83
C HIS A 27 8.30 -2.73 -9.36
N SER A 28 8.75 -1.51 -9.61
CA SER A 28 7.91 -0.43 -10.14
C SER A 28 7.28 -0.79 -11.50
N ALA A 29 8.07 -1.33 -12.42
CA ALA A 29 7.60 -1.75 -13.74
C ALA A 29 6.56 -2.87 -13.64
N LEU A 30 6.82 -3.90 -12.83
CA LEU A 30 5.89 -5.01 -12.63
C LEU A 30 4.60 -4.55 -11.95
N LEU A 31 4.69 -3.68 -10.94
CA LEU A 31 3.53 -3.12 -10.27
C LEU A 31 2.64 -2.34 -11.23
N TYR A 32 3.23 -1.55 -12.13
CA TYR A 32 2.50 -0.82 -13.16
C TYR A 32 1.72 -1.76 -14.09
N GLU A 33 2.35 -2.84 -14.58
CA GLU A 33 1.66 -3.84 -15.41
C GLU A 33 0.52 -4.53 -14.67
N LEU A 34 0.75 -4.90 -13.40
CA LEU A 34 -0.26 -5.51 -12.54
C LEU A 34 -1.45 -4.58 -12.25
N MET A 35 -1.23 -3.26 -12.22
CA MET A 35 -2.32 -2.28 -12.08
C MET A 35 -3.19 -2.19 -13.33
N LEU A 36 -2.60 -2.30 -14.52
CA LEU A 36 -3.33 -2.17 -15.79
C LEU A 36 -4.32 -3.32 -16.01
N LEU A 37 -3.96 -4.54 -15.61
CA LEU A 37 -4.78 -5.74 -15.82
C LEU A 37 -6.20 -5.64 -15.21
N PRO A 38 -6.37 -5.45 -13.88
CA PRO A 38 -7.68 -5.19 -13.30
C PRO A 38 -8.17 -3.76 -13.59
N GLY A 39 -7.25 -2.80 -13.84
CA GLY A 39 -7.58 -1.39 -14.10
C GLY A 39 -8.47 -1.21 -15.33
N ALA A 40 -8.20 -1.96 -16.40
CA ALA A 40 -8.96 -1.89 -17.65
C ALA A 40 -10.45 -2.22 -17.48
N ARG A 41 -10.82 -2.99 -16.45
CA ARG A 41 -12.21 -3.40 -16.15
C ARG A 41 -12.63 -3.05 -14.73
N ALA A 42 -11.93 -2.12 -14.09
CA ALA A 42 -12.18 -1.80 -12.69
C ALA A 42 -13.60 -1.26 -12.47
N SER A 43 -14.12 -0.43 -13.37
CA SER A 43 -15.51 0.06 -13.28
C SER A 43 -16.54 -1.05 -13.51
N GLU A 44 -16.30 -1.93 -14.50
CA GLU A 44 -17.17 -3.07 -14.81
C GLU A 44 -17.30 -4.02 -13.63
N TYR A 45 -16.19 -4.32 -12.95
CA TYR A 45 -16.15 -5.24 -11.81
C TYR A 45 -16.34 -4.55 -10.46
N GLY A 46 -16.57 -3.23 -10.44
CA GLY A 46 -16.66 -2.47 -9.21
C GLY A 46 -15.42 -2.66 -8.33
N LEU A 47 -14.22 -2.52 -8.89
CA LEU A 47 -12.94 -2.64 -8.20
C LEU A 47 -12.32 -1.26 -7.99
N ARG A 48 -11.60 -1.12 -6.88
CA ARG A 48 -10.72 0.02 -6.58
C ARG A 48 -9.34 -0.52 -6.30
N ILE A 49 -8.39 -0.14 -7.15
CA ILE A 49 -7.01 -0.59 -7.10
C ILE A 49 -6.17 0.53 -6.46
N ARG A 50 -5.32 0.19 -5.48
CA ARG A 50 -4.51 1.14 -4.71
C ARG A 50 -3.10 0.58 -4.53
N PRO A 51 -2.08 1.13 -5.21
CA PRO A 51 -0.69 0.74 -4.98
C PRO A 51 -0.18 1.29 -3.64
N GLU A 52 0.74 0.57 -3.01
CA GLU A 52 1.54 1.00 -1.83
C GLU A 52 0.71 1.65 -0.69
N LEU A 53 -0.51 1.15 -0.48
CA LEU A 53 -1.43 1.71 0.51
C LEU A 53 -1.13 1.16 1.91
N HIS A 54 -0.94 2.02 2.90
CA HIS A 54 -0.81 1.58 4.29
C HIS A 54 -2.16 1.09 4.82
N LEU A 55 -2.20 -0.16 5.32
CA LEU A 55 -3.42 -0.80 5.80
C LEU A 55 -3.24 -1.32 7.21
N ARG A 56 -4.15 -0.94 8.10
CA ARG A 56 -4.35 -1.59 9.39
C ARG A 56 -5.18 -2.86 9.19
N ILE A 57 -4.56 -4.02 9.36
CA ILE A 57 -5.22 -5.33 9.23
C ILE A 57 -5.82 -5.75 10.59
N THR A 58 -5.07 -5.54 11.67
CA THR A 58 -5.53 -5.73 13.06
C THR A 58 -4.99 -4.58 13.90
N GLU A 59 -5.26 -4.56 15.21
CA GLU A 59 -4.70 -3.56 16.11
C GLU A 59 -3.16 -3.55 16.13
N THR A 60 -2.56 -4.72 15.99
CA THR A 60 -1.12 -4.91 16.07
C THR A 60 -0.48 -5.21 14.71
N ARG A 61 -1.22 -5.06 13.61
CA ARG A 61 -0.74 -5.41 12.28
C ARG A 61 -1.05 -4.36 11.24
N TYR A 62 0.00 -3.71 10.74
CA TYR A 62 -0.05 -2.75 9.64
C TYR A 62 0.84 -3.25 8.51
N ARG A 63 0.27 -3.29 7.31
CA ARG A 63 0.95 -3.77 6.09
C ARG A 63 0.96 -2.69 5.03
N ILE A 64 1.94 -2.76 4.15
CA ILE A 64 2.04 -1.95 2.93
C ILE A 64 2.10 -2.94 1.76
N PRO A 65 0.96 -3.47 1.29
CA PRO A 65 0.95 -4.27 0.08
C PRO A 65 1.39 -3.42 -1.12
N ASP A 66 2.13 -4.04 -2.03
CA ASP A 66 2.51 -3.39 -3.30
C ASP A 66 1.26 -2.97 -4.08
N LEU A 67 0.22 -3.81 -4.04
CA LEU A 67 -1.09 -3.57 -4.64
C LEU A 67 -2.23 -4.06 -3.74
N ALA A 68 -3.16 -3.17 -3.39
CA ALA A 68 -4.41 -3.51 -2.74
C ALA A 68 -5.60 -3.36 -3.71
N VAL A 69 -6.51 -4.33 -3.70
CA VAL A 69 -7.73 -4.32 -4.52
C VAL A 69 -8.94 -4.46 -3.61
N PHE A 70 -9.86 -3.51 -3.73
CA PHE A 70 -11.09 -3.45 -2.93
C PHE A 70 -12.30 -3.53 -3.84
N SER A 71 -13.40 -4.08 -3.34
CA SER A 71 -14.70 -3.87 -3.99
C SER A 71 -15.12 -2.39 -3.84
N ALA A 72 -15.96 -1.89 -4.74
CA ALA A 72 -16.44 -0.52 -4.78
C ALA A 72 -17.27 -0.19 -3.52
N GLY A 73 -17.96 -1.19 -2.96
CA GLY A 73 -18.77 -1.04 -1.75
C GLY A 73 -18.04 -1.30 -0.44
N SER A 74 -16.80 -1.80 -0.46
CA SER A 74 -16.04 -2.01 0.78
C SER A 74 -15.62 -0.66 1.38
N GLU A 75 -15.63 -0.52 2.70
CA GLU A 75 -14.82 0.55 3.30
C GLU A 75 -13.35 0.23 3.03
N VAL A 76 -12.62 1.18 2.44
CA VAL A 76 -11.15 1.10 2.52
C VAL A 76 -10.84 1.47 3.95
N PRO A 77 -10.12 0.63 4.72
CA PRO A 77 -9.67 1.01 6.06
C PRO A 77 -8.62 2.12 5.92
N LEU A 78 -9.07 3.32 5.60
CA LEU A 78 -8.32 4.56 5.58
C LEU A 78 -8.17 4.98 7.04
N THR A 79 -7.21 4.40 7.73
CA THR A 79 -6.87 4.83 9.07
C THR A 79 -5.42 5.29 9.07
N LEU A 80 -5.25 6.57 9.43
CA LEU A 80 -4.00 7.28 9.78
C LEU A 80 -3.31 8.13 8.69
N MET A 81 -3.95 9.21 8.25
CA MET A 81 -3.21 10.46 7.97
C MET A 81 -3.69 11.68 8.78
N ASN A 82 -4.71 11.54 9.63
CA ASN A 82 -5.26 12.67 10.40
C ASN A 82 -4.64 12.88 11.80
N ASN A 83 -3.68 12.05 12.25
CA ASN A 83 -3.16 12.11 13.62
C ASN A 83 -1.64 12.32 13.72
N LEU A 84 -0.98 12.83 12.68
CA LEU A 84 0.47 13.17 12.73
C LEU A 84 0.74 14.68 12.81
N SER A 85 -0.26 15.48 13.18
CA SER A 85 -0.07 16.88 13.56
C SER A 85 -0.23 17.05 15.08
N SER A 86 0.84 16.78 15.81
CA SER A 86 1.06 17.22 17.19
C SER A 86 2.54 17.17 17.51
#